data_AF-A0A6J6L021-F1
#
_entry.id   AF-A0A6J6L021-F1
#
_cell.length_a   1.000
_cell.length_b   1.000
_cell.length_c   1.000
_cell.angle_alpha   90.00
_cell.angle_beta   90.00
_cell.angle_gamma   90.00
#
_symmetry.space_group_name_H-M   'P 1'
#
loop_
_entity.id
_entity.type
_entity.pdbx_description
1 polymer ?
#
loop_
_entity_poly.entity_id
_entity_poly.type
_entity_poly.pdbx_seq_one_letter_code
_entity_poly.pdbx_strand_id
1 'polypeptide(L)'
;MAIKKVKANSNSKWPSTRDASGPMKRSIGILNKQKIQSQDADGLPESAKRFADGSRYKIEIPSVEGPAAFKTVLDEAKKHKLIIHRISQGSGIMMQTDDEIKQMVAIGKKEKIEVCLFVGPRAAWDIGK
;
A
#
# COMPACT_ATOMS: atom_id res chain seq x y z
N MET A 1 23.78 -22.64 -24.94
CA MET A 1 22.36 -22.24 -25.02
C MET A 1 22.28 -20.74 -24.80
N ALA A 2 22.01 -19.97 -25.85
CA ALA A 2 21.96 -18.50 -25.75
C ALA A 2 20.55 -18.06 -25.33
N ILE A 3 20.46 -17.35 -24.20
CA ILE A 3 19.23 -16.73 -23.73
C ILE A 3 18.92 -15.57 -24.68
N LYS A 4 17.90 -15.73 -25.53
CA LYS A 4 17.37 -14.63 -26.33
C LYS A 4 16.82 -13.56 -25.37
N LYS A 5 17.48 -12.40 -25.30
CA LYS A 5 16.88 -11.20 -24.72
C LYS A 5 15.62 -10.87 -25.51
N VAL A 6 14.46 -10.98 -24.86
CA VAL A 6 13.20 -10.44 -25.38
C VAL A 6 13.39 -8.93 -25.47
N LYS A 7 13.43 -8.38 -26.69
CA LYS A 7 13.37 -6.94 -26.89
C LYS A 7 12.00 -6.48 -26.40
N ALA A 8 11.99 -5.66 -25.35
CA ALA A 8 10.79 -4.93 -24.96
C ALA A 8 10.33 -4.12 -26.17
N ASN A 9 9.12 -4.40 -26.64
CA ASN A 9 8.54 -3.72 -27.78
C ASN A 9 8.27 -2.27 -27.36
N SER A 10 9.07 -1.31 -27.84
CA SER A 10 9.03 0.11 -27.45
C SER A 10 7.81 0.87 -27.98
N ASN A 11 6.75 0.15 -28.37
CA ASN A 11 5.55 0.73 -28.97
C ASN A 11 4.25 0.42 -28.21
N SER A 12 4.31 -0.09 -26.97
CA SER A 12 3.11 -0.19 -26.14
C SER A 12 2.76 1.18 -25.57
N LYS A 13 2.10 2.02 -26.38
CA LYS A 13 1.31 3.13 -25.87
C LYS A 13 0.13 2.50 -25.14
N TRP A 14 0.36 2.09 -23.90
CA TRP A 14 -0.61 1.42 -23.07
C TRP A 14 -1.22 2.47 -22.15
N PRO A 15 -2.35 3.08 -22.53
CA PRO A 15 -2.89 4.21 -21.77
C PRO A 15 -3.41 3.77 -20.41
N SER A 16 -3.92 2.52 -20.30
CA SER A 16 -4.48 1.99 -19.06
C SER A 16 -4.86 0.50 -19.18
N THR A 17 -4.99 -0.20 -18.05
CA THR A 17 -5.70 -1.50 -17.94
C THR A 17 -7.20 -1.39 -18.30
N ARG A 18 -7.69 -0.18 -18.55
CA ARG A 18 -9.09 0.18 -18.85
C ARG A 18 -9.47 0.19 -20.34
N ASP A 19 -8.53 -0.08 -21.25
CA ASP A 19 -8.81 -0.05 -22.68
C ASP A 19 -9.61 -1.30 -23.11
N ALA A 20 -10.83 -1.09 -23.64
CA ALA A 20 -11.67 -2.15 -24.19
C ALA A 20 -11.09 -2.80 -25.46
N SER A 21 -10.06 -2.20 -26.05
CA SER A 21 -9.23 -2.76 -27.11
C SER A 21 -7.86 -3.26 -26.61
N GLY A 22 -7.54 -3.03 -25.34
CA GLY A 22 -6.34 -3.53 -24.64
C GLY A 22 -6.49 -4.97 -24.14
N PRO A 23 -5.53 -5.49 -23.36
CA PRO A 23 -5.53 -6.90 -22.94
C PRO A 23 -6.73 -7.28 -22.06
N MET A 24 -7.38 -6.30 -21.42
CA MET A 24 -8.49 -6.51 -20.50
C MET A 24 -9.85 -6.54 -21.22
N LYS A 25 -9.87 -6.43 -22.56
CA LYS A 25 -11.08 -6.48 -23.41
C LYS A 25 -12.05 -7.58 -23.01
N ARG A 26 -11.54 -8.79 -22.76
CA ARG A 26 -12.37 -9.96 -22.38
C ARG A 26 -13.06 -9.73 -21.04
N SER A 27 -12.33 -9.29 -20.02
CA SER A 27 -12.86 -9.00 -18.69
C SER A 27 -13.88 -7.87 -18.72
N ILE A 28 -13.56 -6.76 -19.42
CA ILE A 28 -14.47 -5.63 -19.65
C ILE A 28 -15.78 -6.11 -20.30
N GLY A 29 -15.70 -6.96 -21.32
CA GLY A 29 -16.86 -7.53 -22.00
C GLY A 29 -17.74 -8.42 -21.10
N ILE A 30 -17.14 -9.19 -20.20
CA ILE A 30 -17.89 -10.02 -19.24
C ILE A 30 -18.64 -9.13 -18.25
N LEU A 31 -17.98 -8.12 -17.67
CA LEU A 31 -18.59 -7.19 -16.73
C LEU A 31 -19.77 -6.43 -17.37
N ASN A 32 -19.59 -5.95 -18.61
CA ASN A 32 -20.65 -5.29 -19.37
C ASN A 32 -21.86 -6.19 -19.63
N LYS A 33 -21.64 -7.47 -19.98
CA LYS A 33 -22.75 -8.44 -20.15
C LYS A 33 -23.54 -8.66 -18.86
N GLN A 34 -22.87 -8.58 -17.72
CA GLN A 34 -23.49 -8.68 -16.40
C GLN A 34 -24.11 -7.35 -15.93
N LYS A 35 -24.00 -6.28 -16.72
CA LYS A 35 -24.44 -4.91 -16.37
C LYS A 35 -23.76 -4.39 -15.10
N ILE A 36 -22.51 -4.80 -14.87
CA ILE A 36 -21.67 -4.33 -13.77
C ILE A 36 -20.62 -3.38 -14.33
N GLN A 37 -20.21 -2.41 -13.51
CA GLN A 37 -19.22 -1.41 -13.86
C GLN A 37 -17.92 -2.05 -14.37
N SER A 38 -17.56 -1.75 -15.63
CA SER A 38 -16.40 -2.34 -16.32
C SER A 38 -15.18 -1.43 -16.35
N GLN A 39 -15.28 -0.23 -15.76
CA GLN A 39 -14.23 0.78 -15.72
C GLN A 39 -14.28 1.55 -14.40
N ASP A 40 -13.14 2.07 -13.97
CA ASP A 40 -13.12 2.96 -12.82
C ASP A 40 -13.78 4.30 -13.19
N ALA A 41 -14.24 5.02 -12.17
CA ALA A 41 -14.99 6.26 -12.33
C ALA A 41 -14.05 7.48 -12.47
N ASP A 42 -13.16 7.46 -13.46
CA ASP A 42 -12.11 8.48 -13.65
C ASP A 42 -12.66 9.89 -13.92
N GLY A 43 -13.92 10.00 -14.37
CA GLY A 43 -14.61 11.27 -14.63
C GLY A 43 -15.32 11.87 -13.41
N LEU A 44 -15.23 11.25 -12.23
CA LEU A 44 -15.82 11.82 -11.02
C LEU A 44 -15.06 13.09 -10.60
N PRO A 45 -15.76 14.10 -10.06
CA PRO A 45 -15.12 15.29 -9.53
C PRO A 45 -14.21 14.92 -8.36
N GLU A 46 -13.10 15.65 -8.23
CA GLU A 46 -12.21 15.50 -7.07
C GLU A 46 -12.98 15.77 -5.78
N SER A 47 -12.76 14.94 -4.75
CA SER A 47 -13.31 15.20 -3.42
C SER A 47 -12.78 16.53 -2.88
N ALA A 48 -13.68 17.40 -2.40
CA ALA A 48 -13.32 18.64 -1.73
C ALA A 48 -12.88 18.45 -0.27
N LYS A 49 -13.05 17.25 0.31
CA LYS A 49 -12.68 16.98 1.71
C LYS A 49 -11.17 17.06 1.91
N ARG A 50 -10.74 17.60 3.04
CA ARG A 50 -9.33 17.73 3.44
C ARG A 50 -9.17 17.33 4.91
N PHE A 51 -7.95 16.92 5.29
CA PHE A 51 -7.56 16.82 6.69
C PHE A 51 -7.43 18.22 7.30
N ALA A 52 -7.34 18.30 8.63
CA ALA A 52 -7.22 19.57 9.35
C ALA A 52 -5.99 20.40 8.92
N ASP A 53 -4.94 19.74 8.42
CA ASP A 53 -3.75 20.39 7.87
C ASP A 53 -3.84 20.69 6.36
N GLY A 54 -5.02 20.54 5.78
CA GLY A 54 -5.28 20.80 4.36
C GLY A 54 -4.81 19.68 3.42
N SER A 55 -4.22 18.58 3.91
CA SER A 55 -3.80 17.49 3.03
C SER A 55 -5.00 16.74 2.44
N ARG A 56 -4.80 16.14 1.26
CA ARG A 56 -5.82 15.31 0.57
C ARG A 56 -5.83 13.87 1.05
N TYR A 57 -4.66 13.36 1.39
CA TYR A 57 -4.46 12.00 1.84
C TYR A 57 -3.35 11.96 2.89
N LYS A 58 -3.25 10.81 3.54
CA LYS A 58 -2.19 10.42 4.45
C LYS A 58 -1.63 9.09 3.95
N ILE A 59 -0.35 8.85 4.21
CA ILE A 59 0.34 7.62 3.80
C ILE A 59 0.58 6.77 5.04
N GLU A 60 0.11 5.54 4.96
CA GLU A 60 0.39 4.48 5.92
C GLU A 60 1.27 3.42 5.26
N ILE A 61 2.29 2.96 5.98
CA ILE A 61 3.01 1.73 5.63
C ILE A 61 2.53 0.64 6.60
N PRO A 62 1.74 -0.34 6.11
CA PRO A 62 1.30 -1.45 6.93
C PRO A 62 2.41 -2.49 7.11
N SER A 63 2.21 -3.40 8.05
CA SER A 63 3.11 -4.53 8.33
C SER A 63 4.54 -4.12 8.70
N VAL A 64 4.67 -3.02 9.44
CA VAL A 64 5.93 -2.64 10.08
C VAL A 64 6.04 -3.40 11.40
N GLU A 65 6.54 -4.64 11.31
CA GLU A 65 6.42 -5.63 12.38
C GLU A 65 7.32 -5.40 13.61
N GLY A 66 8.21 -4.40 13.59
CA GLY A 66 9.05 -4.06 14.73
C GLY A 66 10.06 -2.95 14.46
N PRO A 67 10.93 -2.62 15.44
CA PRO A 67 11.82 -1.47 15.36
C PRO A 67 12.77 -1.48 14.15
N ALA A 68 13.28 -2.66 13.77
CA ALA A 68 14.16 -2.79 12.61
C ALA A 68 13.43 -2.42 11.31
N ALA A 69 12.21 -2.96 11.11
CA ALA A 69 11.38 -2.62 9.96
C ALA A 69 11.04 -1.12 9.93
N PHE A 70 10.74 -0.53 11.09
CA PHE A 70 10.43 0.91 11.16
C PHE A 70 11.63 1.77 10.74
N LYS A 71 12.85 1.43 11.19
CA LYS A 71 14.07 2.12 10.75
C LYS A 71 14.26 2.01 9.23
N THR A 72 14.11 0.82 8.66
CA THR A 72 14.20 0.62 7.20
C THR A 72 13.18 1.46 6.44
N VAL A 73 11.94 1.52 6.93
CA VAL A 73 10.89 2.35 6.34
C VAL A 73 11.27 3.83 6.36
N LEU A 74 11.85 4.33 7.46
CA LEU A 74 12.31 5.71 7.55
C LEU A 74 13.46 6.02 6.59
N ASP A 75 14.43 5.11 6.48
CA ASP A 75 15.58 5.29 5.59
C ASP A 75 15.15 5.35 4.12
N GLU A 76 14.26 4.44 3.71
CA GLU A 76 13.70 4.46 2.36
C GLU A 76 12.79 5.68 2.13
N ALA A 77 11.97 6.07 3.11
CA ALA A 77 11.15 7.27 3.00
C ALA A 77 12.00 8.54 2.80
N LYS A 78 13.11 8.67 3.55
CA LYS A 78 14.05 9.80 3.42
C LYS A 78 14.72 9.81 2.06
N LYS A 79 15.21 8.66 1.61
CA LYS A 79 15.84 8.48 0.29
C LYS A 79 14.90 8.84 -0.86
N HIS A 80 13.63 8.47 -0.75
CA HIS A 80 12.61 8.75 -1.76
C HIS A 80 11.86 10.07 -1.55
N LYS A 81 12.20 10.84 -0.50
CA LYS A 81 11.55 12.10 -0.12
C LYS A 81 10.04 11.95 0.07
N LEU A 82 9.62 10.83 0.68
CA LEU A 82 8.23 10.51 0.97
C LEU A 82 7.87 10.90 2.40
N ILE A 83 6.65 11.40 2.59
CA ILE A 83 6.09 11.71 3.90
C ILE A 83 5.22 10.54 4.35
N ILE A 84 5.64 9.87 5.42
CA ILE A 84 4.84 8.84 6.09
C ILE A 84 4.13 9.49 7.26
N HIS A 85 2.85 9.15 7.44
CA HIS A 85 2.03 9.70 8.51
C HIS A 85 1.72 8.66 9.58
N ARG A 86 1.69 7.38 9.19
CA ARG A 86 1.39 6.27 10.08
C ARG A 86 2.16 5.02 9.68
N ILE A 87 2.49 4.20 10.66
CA ILE A 87 2.79 2.79 10.45
C ILE A 87 1.76 1.95 11.19
N SER A 88 1.51 0.75 10.69
CA SER A 88 0.81 -0.27 11.47
C SER A 88 1.59 -1.57 11.55
N GLN A 89 1.44 -2.22 12.70
CA GLN A 89 1.97 -3.54 12.95
C GLN A 89 0.82 -4.55 12.93
N GLY A 90 0.91 -5.49 12.00
CA GLY A 90 -0.22 -6.35 11.66
C GLY A 90 -0.31 -7.60 12.50
N SER A 91 0.83 -8.21 12.89
CA SER A 91 0.84 -9.53 13.56
C SER A 91 0.40 -9.51 15.03
N GLY A 92 0.26 -8.34 15.64
CA GLY A 92 -0.19 -8.19 17.02
C GLY A 92 0.91 -7.74 17.97
N ILE A 93 0.60 -6.74 18.79
CA ILE A 93 1.52 -6.15 19.76
C ILE A 93 1.97 -7.14 20.83
N MET A 94 1.16 -8.15 21.13
CA MET A 94 1.48 -9.20 22.11
C MET A 94 2.64 -10.11 21.66
N MET A 95 3.04 -10.03 20.38
CA MET A 95 4.22 -10.71 19.85
C MET A 95 5.49 -9.87 19.95
N GLN A 96 5.38 -8.61 20.40
CA GLN A 96 6.52 -7.71 20.65
C GLN A 96 6.83 -7.66 22.14
N THR A 97 8.11 -7.49 22.44
CA THR A 97 8.57 -7.16 23.79
C THR A 97 8.21 -5.72 24.15
N ASP A 98 8.12 -5.43 25.45
CA ASP A 98 7.93 -4.06 25.95
C ASP A 98 9.00 -3.08 25.41
N ASP A 99 10.23 -3.55 25.25
CA ASP A 99 11.33 -2.73 24.75
C ASP A 99 11.19 -2.43 23.26
N GLU A 100 10.70 -3.38 22.46
CA GLU A 100 10.37 -3.13 21.06
C GLU A 100 9.22 -2.14 20.94
N ILE A 101 8.17 -2.27 21.76
CA ILE A 101 7.04 -1.34 21.78
C ILE A 101 7.50 0.07 22.15
N LYS A 102 8.30 0.21 23.21
CA LYS A 102 8.88 1.50 23.62
C LYS A 102 9.74 2.11 22.53
N GLN A 103 10.56 1.32 21.85
CA GLN A 103 11.36 1.78 20.71
C GLN A 103 10.49 2.27 19.55
N MET A 104 9.46 1.49 19.17
CA MET A 104 8.51 1.87 18.12
C MET A 104 7.85 3.21 18.44
N VAL A 105 7.32 3.37 19.65
CA VAL A 105 6.67 4.60 20.11
C VAL A 105 7.66 5.78 20.14
N ALA A 106 8.89 5.55 20.62
CA ALA A 106 9.93 6.59 20.65
C ALA A 106 10.31 7.07 19.24
N ILE A 107 10.47 6.15 18.29
CA ILE A 107 10.72 6.46 16.88
C ILE A 107 9.55 7.25 16.30
N GLY A 108 8.32 6.76 16.47
CA GLY A 108 7.11 7.43 15.99
C GLY A 108 6.98 8.85 16.52
N LYS A 109 7.17 9.04 17.83
CA LYS A 109 7.13 10.38 18.45
C LYS A 109 8.20 11.30 17.87
N LYS A 110 9.43 10.82 17.70
CA LYS A 110 10.55 11.61 17.15
C LYS A 110 10.27 12.07 15.72
N GLU A 111 9.77 11.16 14.88
CA GLU A 111 9.56 11.43 13.45
C GLU A 111 8.14 11.98 13.16
N LYS A 112 7.32 12.19 14.20
CA LYS A 112 5.91 12.62 14.11
C LYS A 112 5.04 11.68 13.26
N ILE A 113 5.25 10.38 13.44
CA ILE A 113 4.53 9.30 12.77
C ILE A 113 3.66 8.59 13.80
N GLU A 114 2.37 8.41 13.48
CA GLU A 114 1.47 7.60 14.30
C GLU A 114 1.90 6.13 14.28
N VAL A 115 1.93 5.52 15.46
CA VAL A 115 2.26 4.11 15.64
C VAL A 115 0.98 3.38 16.02
N CYS A 116 0.43 2.60 15.09
CA CYS A 116 -0.76 1.80 15.33
C CYS A 116 -0.39 0.32 15.51
N LEU A 117 -0.58 -0.20 16.72
CA LEU A 117 -0.22 -1.57 17.06
C LEU A 117 -1.50 -2.36 17.33
N PHE A 118 -1.69 -3.46 16.61
CA PHE A 118 -2.93 -4.23 16.68
C PHE A 118 -2.93 -5.08 17.95
N VAL A 119 -4.07 -5.19 18.63
CA VAL A 119 -4.16 -5.95 19.89
C VAL A 119 -4.31 -7.45 19.58
N GLY A 120 -3.55 -8.27 20.32
CA GLY A 120 -3.58 -9.73 20.21
C GLY A 120 -2.85 -10.27 18.98
N PRO A 121 -2.38 -11.53 18.98
CA PRO A 121 -1.85 -12.16 17.79
C PRO A 121 -2.88 -12.13 16.66
N ARG A 122 -2.50 -11.58 15.51
CA ARG A 122 -3.30 -11.52 14.28
C ARG A 122 -2.54 -12.28 13.20
N ALA A 123 -3.27 -12.87 12.26
CA ALA A 123 -2.75 -13.95 11.43
C ALA A 123 -2.21 -15.11 12.30
N ALA A 124 -3.08 -15.66 13.16
CA ALA A 124 -2.88 -17.04 13.59
C ALA A 124 -2.58 -17.84 12.32
N TRP A 125 -1.55 -18.68 12.35
CA TRP A 125 -1.19 -19.59 11.28
C TRP A 125 -2.29 -20.63 11.08
N ASP A 126 -3.47 -20.16 10.72
CA ASP A 126 -4.62 -20.96 10.39
C ASP A 126 -4.38 -21.51 8.98
N ILE A 127 -4.55 -22.81 8.86
CA ILE A 127 -4.45 -23.52 7.59
C ILE A 127 -5.66 -23.26 6.69
N GLY A 128 -6.66 -22.49 7.18
CA GLY A 128 -7.91 -22.25 6.49
C GLY A 128 -8.78 -23.49 6.53
N LYS A 129 -9.94 -23.39 7.18
CA LYS A 129 -11.07 -24.26 6.88
C LYS A 129 -12.15 -23.46 6.19
#